data_AF-A0A0B1S084-F1
#
_entry.id   AF-A0A0B1S084-F1
#
_cell.length_a   1.000
_cell.length_b   1.000
_cell.length_c   1.000
_cell.angle_alpha   90.00
_cell.angle_beta   90.00
_cell.angle_gamma   90.00
#
_symmetry.space_group_name_H-M   'P 1'
#
loop_
_entity.id
_entity.type
_entity.pdbx_description
1 polymer ?
#
loop_
_entity_poly.entity_id
_entity_poly.type
_entity_poly.pdbx_seq_one_letter_code
_entity_poly.pdbx_strand_id
1 'polypeptide(L)'
;MIRLIVEFCFCKVRTRYGIVEGFRLDIGAGKEVDLFLGIPFAAPPVGELRFQKPQPPGHWDGVRRCVAFGPRAPQADFFWERITLGRKSEDCLYLNVFSPTWKSDEDEVLKSFLYSTINFHYSLDSIGTIDEHVPVTEYIIPNIEFR
;
A
#
# COMPACT_ATOMS: atom_id res chain seq x y z
N MET A 1 18.27 -15.82 -26.83
CA MET A 1 18.12 -14.78 -25.80
C MET A 1 16.66 -14.35 -25.81
N ILE A 2 15.79 -15.06 -25.08
CA ILE A 2 14.34 -14.80 -25.07
C ILE A 2 14.12 -13.59 -24.16
N ARG A 3 13.76 -12.46 -24.75
CA ARG A 3 13.32 -11.27 -24.01
C ARG A 3 11.89 -11.56 -23.58
N LEU A 4 11.69 -12.02 -22.35
CA LEU A 4 10.35 -12.06 -21.74
C LEU A 4 9.86 -10.61 -21.68
N ILE A 5 8.99 -10.23 -22.61
CA ILE A 5 8.24 -8.97 -22.55
C ILE A 5 7.15 -9.23 -21.51
N VAL A 6 7.44 -8.92 -20.25
CA VAL A 6 6.40 -8.79 -19.23
C VAL A 6 5.75 -7.42 -19.50
N GLU A 7 4.56 -7.42 -20.10
CA GLU A 7 3.80 -6.19 -20.28
C GLU A 7 3.27 -5.76 -18.91
N PHE A 8 3.86 -4.71 -18.34
CA PHE A 8 3.29 -4.04 -17.18
C PHE A 8 2.23 -3.05 -17.66
N CYS A 9 0.96 -3.34 -17.35
CA CYS A 9 -0.11 -2.38 -17.56
C CYS A 9 -0.08 -1.36 -16.41
N PHE A 10 0.21 -0.10 -16.72
CA PHE A 10 0.19 1.00 -15.76
C PHE A 10 -1.18 1.67 -15.75
N CYS A 11 -1.76 1.84 -14.57
CA CYS A 11 -3.06 2.49 -14.37
C CYS A 11 -2.86 3.84 -13.66
N LYS A 12 -3.57 4.87 -14.14
CA LYS A 12 -3.48 6.24 -13.59
C LYS A 12 -4.80 6.66 -12.99
N VAL A 13 -4.77 7.16 -11.76
CA VAL A 13 -5.96 7.63 -11.04
C VAL A 13 -5.73 9.03 -10.51
N ARG A 14 -6.74 9.89 -10.61
CA ARG A 14 -6.71 11.24 -10.05
C ARG A 14 -7.19 11.20 -8.61
N THR A 15 -6.35 11.66 -7.70
CA THR A 15 -6.71 11.89 -6.29
C THR A 15 -6.99 13.37 -6.05
N ARG A 16 -7.43 13.72 -4.84
CA ARG A 16 -7.55 15.13 -4.42
C ARG A 16 -6.22 15.89 -4.40
N TYR A 17 -5.08 15.19 -4.28
CA TYR A 17 -3.74 15.79 -4.13
C TYR A 17 -2.89 15.78 -5.41
N GLY A 18 -3.25 14.96 -6.39
CA GLY A 18 -2.52 14.81 -7.64
C GLY A 18 -2.82 13.47 -8.31
N ILE A 19 -2.19 13.22 -9.46
CA ILE A 19 -2.35 11.95 -10.19
C ILE A 19 -1.37 10.93 -9.61
N VAL A 20 -1.84 9.70 -9.38
CA VAL A 20 -1.03 8.54 -9.02
C VAL A 20 -1.00 7.54 -10.17
N GLU A 21 0.13 6.89 -10.36
CA GLU A 21 0.31 5.79 -11.31
C GLU A 21 0.66 4.50 -10.55
N GLY A 22 -0.23 3.52 -10.64
CA GLY A 22 -0.06 2.17 -10.13
C GLY A 22 0.24 1.19 -11.26
N PHE A 23 0.11 -0.10 -10.97
CA PHE A 23 0.25 -1.16 -11.95
C PHE A 23 -0.80 -2.25 -11.73
N ARG A 24 -1.16 -2.94 -12.81
CA ARG A 24 -2.05 -4.09 -12.78
C ARG A 24 -1.27 -5.39 -12.63
N LEU A 25 -1.76 -6.28 -11.78
CA LEU A 25 -1.20 -7.61 -11.57
C LEU A 25 -2.29 -8.67 -11.78
N ASP A 26 -1.97 -9.67 -12.62
CA ASP A 26 -2.75 -10.91 -12.70
C ASP A 26 -2.44 -11.76 -11.46
N ILE A 27 -3.46 -12.04 -10.66
CA ILE A 27 -3.36 -12.87 -9.44
C ILE A 27 -3.81 -14.31 -9.67
N GLY A 28 -4.06 -14.69 -10.94
CA GLY A 28 -4.51 -16.01 -11.36
C GLY A 28 -6.02 -16.10 -11.57
N ALA A 29 -6.45 -17.20 -12.18
CA ALA A 29 -7.87 -17.47 -12.49
C ALA A 29 -8.57 -16.38 -13.33
N GLY A 30 -7.81 -15.63 -14.14
CA GLY A 30 -8.34 -14.52 -14.94
C GLY A 30 -8.74 -13.30 -14.11
N LYS A 31 -8.18 -13.15 -12.90
CA LYS A 31 -8.46 -12.05 -11.98
C LYS A 31 -7.27 -11.11 -11.93
N GLU A 32 -7.54 -9.82 -12.13
CA GLU A 32 -6.51 -8.78 -12.12
C GLU A 32 -6.80 -7.72 -11.06
N VAL A 33 -5.78 -7.35 -10.29
CA VAL A 33 -5.87 -6.31 -9.27
C VAL A 33 -5.04 -5.11 -9.73
N ASP A 34 -5.62 -3.90 -9.62
CA ASP A 34 -4.88 -2.65 -9.74
C ASP A 34 -4.26 -2.31 -8.38
N LEU A 35 -2.93 -2.14 -8.36
CA LEU A 35 -2.14 -1.83 -7.18
C LEU A 35 -1.62 -0.40 -7.23
N PHE A 36 -1.90 0.36 -6.17
CA PHE A 36 -1.31 1.68 -5.93
C PHE A 36 -0.61 1.67 -4.58
N LEU A 37 0.72 1.65 -4.61
CA LEU A 37 1.55 1.45 -3.43
C LEU A 37 2.25 2.74 -3.01
N GLY A 38 2.35 2.99 -1.70
CA GLY A 38 3.09 4.13 -1.17
C GLY A 38 2.46 5.49 -1.49
N ILE A 39 1.12 5.58 -1.48
CA ILE A 39 0.41 6.85 -1.66
C ILE A 39 0.49 7.65 -0.35
N PRO A 40 1.02 8.88 -0.32
CA PRO A 40 1.03 9.69 0.89
C PRO A 40 -0.40 10.11 1.25
N PHE A 41 -0.83 9.84 2.47
CA PHE A 41 -2.15 10.28 2.96
C PHE A 41 -2.06 11.41 4.00
N ALA A 42 -0.86 11.69 4.51
CA ALA A 42 -0.56 12.79 5.42
C ALA A 42 0.87 13.32 5.18
N ALA A 43 1.15 14.53 5.66
CA ALA A 43 2.49 15.09 5.68
C ALA A 43 3.42 14.28 6.61
N PRO A 44 4.72 14.14 6.28
CA PRO A 44 5.67 13.41 7.12
C PRO A 44 5.70 13.95 8.57
N PRO A 45 5.51 13.12 9.61
CA PRO A 45 5.45 13.54 11.01
C PRO A 45 6.86 13.70 11.61
N VAL A 46 7.72 14.44 10.93
CA VAL A 46 9.12 14.69 11.29
C VAL A 46 9.33 16.15 11.70
N GLY A 47 10.42 16.43 12.42
CA GLY A 47 10.74 17.78 12.88
C GLY A 47 9.61 18.37 13.75
N GLU A 48 9.15 19.57 13.40
CA GLU A 48 8.08 20.28 14.12
C GLU A 48 6.71 19.55 14.09
N LEU A 49 6.51 18.65 13.12
CA LEU A 49 5.28 17.84 13.03
C LEU A 49 5.35 16.57 13.90
N ARG A 50 6.50 16.29 14.51
CA ARG A 50 6.65 15.13 15.39
C ARG A 50 5.75 15.28 16.61
N PHE A 51 4.96 14.24 16.90
CA PHE A 51 3.95 14.20 17.97
C PHE A 51 2.76 15.16 17.78
N GLN A 52 2.63 15.77 16.61
CA GLN A 52 1.45 16.54 16.25
C GLN A 52 0.40 15.68 15.56
N LYS A 53 -0.83 16.18 15.48
CA LYS A 53 -1.88 15.55 14.68
C LYS A 53 -1.44 15.52 13.20
N PRO A 54 -1.70 14.41 12.47
CA PRO A 54 -1.39 14.31 11.05
C PRO A 54 -1.97 15.48 10.26
N GLN A 55 -1.13 16.11 9.44
CA GLN A 55 -1.54 17.18 8.53
C GLN A 55 -1.79 16.60 7.13
N PRO A 56 -2.64 17.23 6.30
CA PRO A 56 -2.79 16.84 4.90
C PRO A 56 -1.44 16.78 4.17
N PRO A 57 -1.24 15.84 3.24
CA PRO A 57 -0.03 15.80 2.43
C PRO A 57 -0.01 17.01 1.47
N GLY A 58 1.20 17.40 1.05
CA GLY A 58 1.36 18.38 -0.01
C GLY A 58 0.81 17.87 -1.35
N HIS A 59 0.29 18.79 -2.16
CA HIS A 59 -0.02 18.50 -3.56
C HIS A 59 1.26 18.23 -4.35
N TRP A 60 1.16 17.47 -5.42
CA TRP A 60 2.26 17.27 -6.37
C TRP A 60 1.81 17.53 -7.80
N ASP A 61 2.73 18.08 -8.59
CA ASP A 61 2.54 18.29 -10.02
C ASP A 61 2.85 17.00 -10.80
N GLY A 62 2.16 16.83 -11.93
CA GLY A 62 2.35 15.68 -12.81
C GLY A 62 1.81 14.38 -12.22
N VAL A 63 2.57 13.29 -12.43
CA VAL A 63 2.17 11.92 -12.06
C VAL A 63 3.15 11.38 -11.03
N ARG A 64 2.64 11.00 -9.86
CA ARG A 64 3.42 10.31 -8.82
C ARG A 64 3.38 8.81 -9.06
N ARG A 65 4.54 8.20 -9.20
CA ARG A 65 4.67 6.75 -9.40
C ARG A 65 4.52 6.02 -8.06
N CYS A 66 3.46 5.23 -7.93
CA CYS A 66 3.02 4.52 -6.73
C CYS A 66 3.11 3.00 -6.97
N VAL A 67 4.32 2.51 -7.22
CA VAL A 67 4.60 1.11 -7.60
C VAL A 67 5.43 0.35 -6.56
N ALA A 68 5.71 0.97 -5.42
CA ALA A 68 6.49 0.38 -4.33
C ALA A 68 5.94 0.82 -2.98
N PHE A 69 6.05 -0.05 -1.97
CA PHE A 69 5.63 0.26 -0.61
C PHE A 69 6.44 1.43 -0.04
N GLY A 70 5.73 2.28 0.72
CA GLY A 70 6.36 3.27 1.59
C GLY A 70 7.14 2.60 2.73
N PRO A 71 8.04 3.34 3.42
CA PRO A 71 8.67 2.84 4.62
C PRO A 71 7.65 2.55 5.74
N ARG A 72 8.03 1.64 6.65
CA ARG A 72 7.26 1.32 7.86
C ARG A 72 7.55 2.34 8.97
N ALA A 73 6.63 2.44 9.92
CA ALA A 73 6.82 3.24 11.12
C ALA A 73 7.99 2.71 11.97
N PRO A 74 8.65 3.56 12.79
CA PRO A 74 9.66 3.09 13.72
C PRO A 74 9.01 2.27 14.85
N GLN A 75 9.18 0.95 14.78
CA GLN A 75 8.75 -0.01 15.80
C GLN A 75 9.91 -0.91 16.23
N ALA A 76 9.75 -1.64 17.33
CA ALA A 76 10.66 -2.74 17.65
C ALA A 76 10.39 -3.89 16.66
N ASP A 77 11.44 -4.43 16.03
CA ASP A 77 11.29 -5.60 15.16
C ASP A 77 11.84 -6.83 15.90
N PHE A 78 11.18 -7.97 15.72
CA PHE A 78 11.78 -9.28 15.98
C PHE A 78 12.89 -9.57 14.96
N PHE A 79 13.73 -10.58 15.25
CA PHE A 79 14.87 -10.93 14.40
C PHE A 79 14.47 -11.19 12.93
N TRP A 80 13.39 -11.95 12.70
CA TRP A 80 12.92 -12.28 11.36
C TRP A 80 12.41 -11.05 10.61
N GLU A 81 11.69 -10.15 11.28
CA GLU A 81 11.15 -8.92 10.70
C GLU A 81 12.24 -7.96 10.22
N ARG A 82 13.40 -7.93 10.89
CA ARG A 82 14.57 -7.14 10.44
C ARG A 82 15.13 -7.64 9.10
N ILE A 83 14.87 -8.89 8.74
CA ILE A 83 15.39 -9.54 7.53
C ILE A 83 14.31 -9.51 6.43
N THR A 84 13.04 -9.67 6.80
CA THR A 84 11.94 -9.84 5.84
C THR A 84 11.22 -8.54 5.50
N LEU A 85 11.09 -7.60 6.44
CA LEU A 85 10.27 -6.41 6.25
C LEU A 85 11.06 -5.22 5.69
N GLY A 86 10.34 -4.30 5.04
CA GLY A 86 10.90 -3.09 4.46
C GLY A 86 11.55 -2.13 5.47
N ARG A 87 12.22 -1.10 4.95
CA ARG A 87 12.91 -0.06 5.73
C ARG A 87 11.96 0.67 6.69
N LYS A 88 12.49 1.14 7.82
CA LYS A 88 11.78 2.00 8.78
C LYS A 88 12.15 3.47 8.61
N SER A 89 11.18 4.36 8.84
CA SER A 89 11.33 5.82 8.78
C SER A 89 10.25 6.50 9.61
N GLU A 90 10.51 7.69 10.18
CA GLU A 90 9.44 8.52 10.73
C GLU A 90 8.54 9.12 9.63
N ASP A 91 9.06 9.30 8.41
CA ASP A 91 8.23 9.56 7.23
C ASP A 91 7.58 8.24 6.76
N CYS A 92 6.52 7.79 7.43
CA CYS A 92 5.85 6.51 7.16
C CYS A 92 4.35 6.61 6.86
N LEU A 93 3.79 7.82 6.74
CA LEU A 93 2.35 8.03 6.55
C LEU A 93 1.90 7.83 5.09
N TYR A 94 2.00 6.58 4.66
CA TYR A 94 1.63 6.10 3.32
C TYR A 94 0.52 5.06 3.42
N LEU A 95 -0.32 4.97 2.39
CA LEU A 95 -1.31 3.91 2.24
C LEU A 95 -1.08 3.16 0.94
N ASN A 96 -1.64 1.96 0.87
CA ASN A 96 -1.61 1.10 -0.30
C ASN A 96 -3.05 0.73 -0.63
N VAL A 97 -3.41 0.85 -1.91
CA VAL A 97 -4.75 0.54 -2.41
C VAL A 97 -4.65 -0.66 -3.35
N PHE A 98 -5.47 -1.67 -3.07
CA PHE A 98 -5.65 -2.84 -3.93
C PHE A 98 -7.10 -2.83 -4.43
N SER A 99 -7.27 -2.66 -5.73
CA SER A 99 -8.58 -2.55 -6.38
C SER A 99 -8.79 -3.72 -7.35
N PRO A 100 -9.58 -4.74 -6.99
CA PRO A 100 -9.92 -5.82 -7.90
C PRO A 100 -10.73 -5.29 -9.10
N THR A 101 -10.45 -5.79 -10.29
CA THR A 101 -11.18 -5.43 -11.52
C THR A 101 -12.54 -6.13 -11.67
N TRP A 102 -12.95 -6.91 -10.66
CA TRP A 102 -14.17 -7.69 -10.62
C TRP A 102 -14.92 -7.45 -9.31
N LYS A 103 -16.17 -7.94 -9.22
CA LYS A 103 -16.94 -7.89 -7.98
C LYS A 103 -16.41 -8.93 -7.00
N SER A 104 -15.77 -8.46 -5.94
CA SER A 104 -14.90 -9.22 -5.05
C SER A 104 -15.59 -9.82 -3.81
N ASP A 105 -16.92 -9.79 -3.74
CA ASP A 105 -17.69 -10.26 -2.58
C ASP A 105 -17.24 -11.69 -2.20
N GLU A 106 -16.57 -11.82 -1.04
CA GLU A 106 -16.03 -13.06 -0.46
C GLU A 106 -15.01 -13.84 -1.31
N ASP A 107 -14.23 -13.16 -2.15
CA ASP A 107 -13.27 -13.84 -3.04
C ASP A 107 -12.03 -14.39 -2.29
N GLU A 108 -11.96 -15.71 -2.12
CA GLU A 108 -10.83 -16.40 -1.48
C GLU A 108 -9.48 -16.17 -2.18
N VAL A 109 -9.48 -15.95 -3.51
CA VAL A 109 -8.25 -15.66 -4.26
C VAL A 109 -7.71 -14.28 -3.84
N LEU A 110 -8.61 -13.29 -3.72
CA LEU A 110 -8.24 -11.96 -3.27
C LEU A 110 -7.77 -11.96 -1.82
N LYS A 111 -8.47 -12.67 -0.93
CA LYS A 111 -8.06 -12.82 0.47
C LYS A 111 -6.67 -13.44 0.56
N SER A 112 -6.43 -14.56 -0.13
CA SER A 112 -5.13 -15.24 -0.14
C SER A 112 -4.00 -14.34 -0.66
N PHE A 113 -4.25 -13.63 -1.76
CA PHE A 113 -3.31 -12.67 -2.32
C PHE A 113 -2.97 -11.54 -1.33
N LEU A 114 -3.97 -10.97 -0.68
CA LEU A 114 -3.79 -9.91 0.31
C LEU A 114 -3.05 -10.43 1.54
N TYR A 115 -3.45 -11.58 2.10
CA TYR A 115 -2.73 -12.19 3.23
C TYR A 115 -1.26 -12.43 2.90
N SER A 116 -0.95 -12.96 1.72
CA SER A 116 0.43 -13.18 1.30
C SER A 116 1.20 -11.87 1.16
N THR A 117 0.60 -10.87 0.51
CA THR A 117 1.23 -9.57 0.26
C THR A 117 1.47 -8.78 1.55
N ILE A 118 0.50 -8.82 2.47
CA ILE A 118 0.54 -8.10 3.75
C ILE A 118 1.57 -8.73 4.69
N ASN A 119 1.53 -10.05 4.90
CA ASN A 119 2.48 -10.73 5.80
C ASN A 119 3.95 -10.55 5.36
N PHE A 120 4.19 -10.29 4.07
CA PHE A 120 5.54 -10.06 3.57
C PHE A 120 6.02 -8.61 3.77
N HIS A 121 5.11 -7.64 3.88
CA HIS A 121 5.46 -6.22 3.91
C HIS A 121 5.13 -5.51 5.22
N TYR A 122 4.31 -6.13 6.08
CA TYR A 122 3.83 -5.59 7.34
C TYR A 122 4.15 -6.52 8.51
N SER A 123 4.29 -5.93 9.69
CA SER A 123 4.29 -6.69 10.95
C SER A 123 2.93 -7.36 11.14
N LEU A 124 2.90 -8.49 11.85
CA LEU A 124 1.64 -9.15 12.26
C LEU A 124 0.71 -8.19 13.00
N ASP A 125 1.27 -7.17 13.67
CA ASP A 125 0.52 -6.16 14.42
C ASP A 125 -0.24 -5.17 13.50
N SER A 126 0.20 -4.98 12.25
CA SER A 126 -0.48 -4.09 11.30
C SER A 126 -1.73 -4.74 10.68
N ILE A 127 -1.89 -6.07 10.81
CA ILE A 127 -3.04 -6.85 10.30
C ILE A 127 -4.33 -6.52 11.08
N GLY A 128 -4.23 -6.04 12.32
CA GLY A 128 -5.41 -5.67 13.13
C GLY A 128 -6.21 -4.47 12.62
N THR A 129 -5.83 -3.86 11.49
CA THR A 129 -6.49 -2.67 10.91
C THR A 129 -7.42 -2.97 9.74
N ILE A 130 -7.60 -4.24 9.35
CA ILE A 130 -8.69 -4.62 8.45
C ILE A 130 -10.01 -4.56 9.22
N ASP A 131 -10.65 -3.39 9.21
CA ASP A 131 -12.02 -3.24 9.67
C ASP A 131 -12.94 -4.09 8.77
N GLU A 132 -13.66 -5.05 9.39
CA GLU A 132 -14.64 -5.92 8.73
C GLU A 132 -15.75 -5.14 8.00
N HIS A 133 -15.89 -3.82 8.23
CA HIS A 133 -16.91 -2.97 7.63
C HIS A 133 -16.45 -2.18 6.40
N VAL A 134 -15.19 -2.30 5.96
CA VAL A 134 -14.75 -1.66 4.70
C VAL A 134 -15.31 -2.48 3.54
N PRO A 135 -16.16 -1.89 2.67
CA PRO A 135 -16.72 -2.61 1.54
C PRO A 135 -15.59 -3.16 0.66
N VAL A 136 -15.74 -4.44 0.29
CA VAL A 136 -14.76 -5.35 -0.35
C VAL A 136 -14.20 -4.85 -1.71
N THR A 137 -14.57 -3.64 -2.14
CA THR A 137 -14.22 -3.06 -3.44
C THR A 137 -12.85 -2.36 -3.45
N GLU A 138 -12.32 -1.91 -2.30
CA GLU A 138 -11.00 -1.27 -2.20
C GLU A 138 -10.35 -1.61 -0.85
N TYR A 139 -9.26 -2.38 -0.87
CA TYR A 139 -8.47 -2.62 0.35
C TYR A 139 -7.47 -1.50 0.53
N ILE A 140 -7.71 -0.65 1.53
CA ILE A 140 -6.81 0.45 1.88
C ILE A 140 -6.03 0.04 3.13
N ILE A 141 -4.73 -0.16 2.96
CA ILE A 141 -3.84 -0.58 4.03
C ILE A 141 -2.93 0.59 4.38
N PRO A 142 -3.22 1.31 5.47
CA PRO A 142 -2.33 2.36 5.91
C PRO A 142 -1.10 1.76 6.57
N ASN A 143 0.07 2.35 6.33
CA ASN A 143 1.27 2.10 7.12
C ASN A 143 1.18 2.85 8.46
N ILE A 144 0.13 2.59 9.24
CA ILE A 144 -0.08 3.19 10.57
C ILE A 144 0.22 2.12 11.61
N GLU A 145 1.16 2.43 12.48
CA GLU A 145 1.18 1.90 13.84
C GLU A 145 1.12 3.12 14.74
N PHE A 146 0.14 3.13 15.66
CA PHE A 146 -0.08 4.24 16.57
C PHE A 146 1.22 4.51 17.36
N ARG A 147 1.65 5.77 17.35
CA ARG A 147 2.69 6.27 18.25
C ARG A 147 2.06 6.75 19.54
#